data_AF-A0A2P0QL97-F1
#
_entry.id   AF-A0A2P0QL97-F1
#
_cell.length_a   1.000
_cell.length_b   1.000
_cell.length_c   1.000
_cell.angle_alpha   90.00
_cell.angle_beta   90.00
_cell.angle_gamma   90.00
#
_symmetry.space_group_name_H-M   'P 1'
#
loop_
_entity.id
_entity.type
_entity.pdbx_description
1 polymer ?
#
loop_
_entity_poly.entity_id
_entity_poly.type
_entity_poly.pdbx_seq_one_letter_code
_entity_poly.pdbx_strand_id
1 'polypeptide(L)'
;MFKFEKEQSVWDFNGTKLGGQPGEYPTVLAASIFYNKHEAVLDDKTGKIDKAMAEALWNRCQVLSDTTGIPHMIQILAEYPAAFESYISWFDSIDNKTAFLMDSSVPKALAHACKYVTDVGLAKRAIYNSINGSIAQENIDALKNSDVDAAIVLAFNPADPSVAGREKVLTEGGVAGQKMGMIPISEEAGITRPILDTAATPLGLGSGSAYREILACKAIHGYPTGGAYHNMTVAWTWL
;
A
#
# COMPACT_ATOMS: atom_id res chain seq x y z
N MET A 1 -23.32 -13.01 12.76
CA MET A 1 -21.93 -12.73 12.36
C MET A 1 -21.94 -12.54 10.85
N PHE A 2 -21.45 -11.41 10.36
CA PHE A 2 -21.42 -11.13 8.91
C PHE A 2 -20.35 -12.00 8.25
N LYS A 3 -20.65 -12.61 7.10
CA LYS A 3 -19.76 -13.53 6.38
C LYS A 3 -19.95 -13.33 4.88
N PHE A 4 -18.86 -13.25 4.13
CA PHE A 4 -18.89 -13.25 2.67
C PHE A 4 -19.07 -14.67 2.13
N GLU A 5 -19.90 -14.84 1.09
CA GLU A 5 -20.04 -16.12 0.39
C GLU A 5 -18.78 -16.47 -0.42
N LYS A 6 -18.16 -15.45 -1.04
CA LYS A 6 -16.89 -15.56 -1.74
C LYS A 6 -15.78 -16.03 -0.79
N GLU A 7 -14.99 -17.00 -1.23
CA GLU A 7 -13.77 -17.42 -0.53
C GLU A 7 -12.84 -16.22 -0.34
N GLN A 8 -12.40 -16.00 0.90
CA GLN A 8 -11.56 -14.87 1.25
C GLN A 8 -10.10 -15.32 1.29
N SER A 9 -9.26 -14.63 0.54
CA SER A 9 -7.82 -14.81 0.55
C SER A 9 -7.20 -14.23 1.81
N VAL A 10 -6.11 -14.84 2.26
CA VAL A 10 -5.31 -14.38 3.40
C VAL A 10 -3.85 -14.37 2.98
N TRP A 11 -3.24 -13.18 2.95
CA TRP A 11 -1.82 -13.01 2.68
C TRP A 11 -1.04 -13.07 3.98
N ASP A 12 0.07 -13.79 3.97
CA ASP A 12 0.99 -13.88 5.09
C ASP A 12 2.26 -13.07 4.82
N PHE A 13 2.53 -12.12 5.69
CA PHE A 13 3.76 -11.36 5.74
C PHE A 13 4.50 -11.69 7.04
N ASN A 14 5.16 -12.85 7.04
CA ASN A 14 5.99 -13.33 8.14
C ASN A 14 5.25 -13.37 9.51
N GLY A 15 4.03 -13.89 9.50
CA GLY A 15 3.13 -13.99 10.64
C GLY A 15 2.04 -12.92 10.66
N THR A 16 2.23 -11.78 9.99
CA THR A 16 1.18 -10.76 9.84
C THR A 16 0.19 -11.20 8.76
N LYS A 17 -0.97 -11.71 9.20
CA LYS A 17 -2.06 -12.15 8.32
C LYS A 17 -2.93 -10.97 7.91
N LEU A 18 -3.14 -10.82 6.61
CA LEU A 18 -3.95 -9.76 6.02
C LEU A 18 -5.04 -10.38 5.14
N GLY A 19 -6.31 -10.14 5.45
CA GLY A 19 -7.45 -10.68 4.69
C GLY A 19 -8.42 -11.50 5.53
N GLY A 20 -9.03 -12.50 4.90
CA GLY A 20 -9.95 -13.44 5.56
C GLY A 20 -11.37 -12.91 5.76
N GLN A 21 -12.17 -13.70 6.47
CA GLN A 21 -13.53 -13.35 6.86
C GLN A 21 -13.54 -12.35 8.01
N PRO A 22 -14.58 -11.51 8.14
CA PRO A 22 -14.70 -10.60 9.28
C PRO A 22 -14.68 -11.36 10.61
N GLY A 23 -13.71 -11.02 11.47
CA GLY A 23 -13.47 -11.68 12.76
C GLY A 23 -12.44 -12.82 12.72
N GLU A 24 -11.88 -13.16 11.55
CA GLU A 24 -10.84 -14.19 11.44
C GLU A 24 -9.45 -13.67 11.83
N TYR A 25 -9.07 -12.50 11.32
CA TYR A 25 -7.83 -11.80 11.67
C TYR A 25 -8.11 -10.34 12.02
N PRO A 26 -7.32 -9.74 12.93
CA PRO A 26 -7.42 -8.31 13.23
C PRO A 26 -7.06 -7.47 12.01
N THR A 27 -7.60 -6.25 11.96
CA THR A 27 -7.17 -5.23 10.99
C THR A 27 -5.68 -4.97 11.11
N VAL A 28 -4.98 -4.85 9.99
CA VAL A 28 -3.57 -4.42 9.96
C VAL A 28 -3.51 -2.92 9.69
N LEU A 29 -2.68 -2.18 10.43
CA LEU A 29 -2.43 -0.76 10.21
C LEU A 29 -1.07 -0.53 9.54
N ALA A 30 -1.02 0.29 8.50
CA ALA A 30 0.24 0.74 7.89
C ALA A 30 0.59 2.13 8.40
N ALA A 31 1.71 2.26 9.12
CA ALA A 31 2.18 3.53 9.66
C ALA A 31 3.14 4.20 8.65
N SER A 32 2.75 5.38 8.13
CA SER A 32 3.58 6.13 7.19
C SER A 32 4.76 6.81 7.87
N ILE A 33 5.94 6.76 7.25
CA ILE A 33 7.16 7.44 7.69
C ILE A 33 7.88 8.05 6.50
N PHE A 34 8.68 9.10 6.75
CA PHE A 34 9.48 9.81 5.75
C PHE A 34 8.67 10.48 4.62
N TYR A 35 7.39 10.74 4.87
CA TYR A 35 6.57 11.58 4.00
C TYR A 35 7.15 13.00 3.88
N ASN A 36 6.69 13.75 2.87
CA ASN A 36 7.16 15.10 2.63
C ASN A 36 7.07 15.98 3.89
N LYS A 37 8.19 16.65 4.24
CA LYS A 37 8.35 17.47 5.46
C LYS A 37 8.30 16.71 6.78
N HIS A 38 8.42 15.39 6.78
CA HIS A 38 8.56 14.62 8.01
C HIS A 38 9.85 15.02 8.75
N GLU A 39 9.74 15.38 10.03
CA GLU A 39 10.85 15.96 10.81
C GLU A 39 12.04 15.02 10.97
N ALA A 40 11.83 13.70 10.85
CA ALA A 40 12.92 12.73 10.88
C ALA A 40 13.77 12.74 9.60
N VAL A 41 13.37 13.42 8.52
CA VAL A 41 14.13 13.48 7.27
C VAL A 41 15.03 14.72 7.26
N LEU A 42 16.35 14.50 7.27
CA LEU A 42 17.37 15.56 7.25
C LEU A 42 17.82 15.91 5.82
N ASP A 43 17.75 14.95 4.89
CA ASP A 43 17.98 15.13 3.45
C ASP A 43 17.22 14.05 2.68
N ASP A 44 16.22 14.46 1.91
CA ASP A 44 15.32 13.59 1.16
C ASP A 44 15.94 13.01 -0.10
N LYS A 45 17.01 13.61 -0.63
CA LYS A 45 17.71 13.12 -1.83
C LYS A 45 18.63 11.96 -1.51
N THR A 46 19.34 12.07 -0.39
CA THR A 46 20.28 11.05 0.08
C THR A 46 19.65 10.04 1.03
N GLY A 47 18.47 10.37 1.57
CA GLY A 47 17.82 9.57 2.60
C GLY A 47 18.48 9.69 3.97
N LYS A 48 19.08 10.84 4.29
CA LYS A 48 19.64 11.09 5.62
C LYS A 48 18.50 11.34 6.60
N ILE A 49 18.48 10.60 7.71
CA ILE A 49 17.43 10.69 8.74
C ILE A 49 18.00 10.94 10.13
N ASP A 50 17.17 11.52 11.00
CA ASP A 50 17.32 11.41 12.44
C ASP A 50 16.88 10.01 12.87
N LYS A 51 17.85 9.11 13.02
CA LYS A 51 17.60 7.72 13.40
C LYS A 51 16.94 7.60 14.77
N ALA A 52 17.31 8.43 15.74
CA ALA A 52 16.76 8.35 17.09
C ALA A 52 15.26 8.71 17.08
N MET A 53 14.88 9.75 16.33
CA MET A 53 13.48 10.10 16.14
C MET A 53 12.71 9.01 15.40
N ALA A 54 13.26 8.50 14.29
CA ALA A 54 12.61 7.47 13.48
C ALA A 54 12.42 6.15 14.26
N GLU A 55 13.42 5.73 15.04
CA GLU A 55 13.34 4.55 15.92
C GLU A 55 12.34 4.76 17.06
N ALA A 56 12.27 5.94 17.65
CA ALA A 56 11.28 6.25 18.69
C ALA A 56 9.84 6.14 18.15
N LEU A 57 9.58 6.61 16.92
CA LEU A 57 8.29 6.45 16.25
C LEU A 57 7.97 4.97 15.99
N TRP A 58 8.94 4.20 15.48
CA TRP A 58 8.74 2.77 15.21
C TRP A 58 8.47 1.97 16.50
N ASN A 59 9.27 2.18 17.54
CA ASN A 59 9.08 1.57 18.85
C ASN A 59 7.69 1.89 19.42
N ARG A 60 7.19 3.12 19.19
CA ARG A 60 5.84 3.50 19.61
C ARG A 60 4.77 2.67 18.88
N CYS A 61 4.93 2.41 17.59
CA CYS A 61 4.03 1.53 16.83
C CYS A 61 4.04 0.10 17.40
N GLN A 62 5.22 -0.45 17.71
CA GLN A 62 5.34 -1.78 18.31
C GLN A 62 4.64 -1.88 19.66
N VAL A 63 4.89 -0.92 20.57
CA VAL A 63 4.22 -0.87 21.88
C VAL A 63 2.69 -0.80 21.73
N LEU A 64 2.18 -0.02 20.77
CA LEU A 64 0.75 0.07 20.50
C LEU A 64 0.19 -1.25 19.97
N SER A 65 0.92 -1.92 19.09
CA SER A 65 0.56 -3.23 18.56
C SER A 65 0.47 -4.28 19.67
N ASP A 66 1.48 -4.35 20.54
CA ASP A 66 1.51 -5.26 21.70
C ASP A 66 0.36 -4.99 22.68
N THR A 67 0.04 -3.71 22.90
CA THR A 67 -1.02 -3.30 23.84
C THR A 67 -2.42 -3.62 23.30
N THR A 68 -2.63 -3.51 21.99
CA THR A 68 -3.96 -3.58 21.38
C THR A 68 -4.25 -4.91 20.66
N GLY A 69 -3.20 -5.68 20.35
CA GLY A 69 -3.29 -6.86 19.49
C GLY A 69 -3.53 -6.53 18.01
N ILE A 70 -3.46 -5.26 17.60
CA ILE A 70 -3.62 -4.82 16.21
C ILE A 70 -2.25 -4.92 15.52
N PRO A 71 -2.05 -5.80 14.53
CA PRO A 71 -0.81 -5.90 13.79
C PRO A 71 -0.55 -4.64 12.96
N HIS A 72 0.71 -4.43 12.61
CA HIS A 72 1.13 -3.25 11.88
C HIS A 72 2.17 -3.58 10.81
N MET A 73 2.26 -2.67 9.85
CA MET A 73 3.31 -2.58 8.82
C MET A 73 3.81 -1.15 8.77
N ILE A 74 4.93 -0.91 8.11
CA ILE A 74 5.43 0.44 7.85
C ILE A 74 5.19 0.81 6.39
N GLN A 75 4.88 2.07 6.12
CA GLN A 75 4.82 2.62 4.77
C GLN A 75 5.95 3.64 4.63
N ILE A 76 6.94 3.30 3.82
CA ILE A 76 8.16 4.07 3.61
C ILE A 76 7.96 4.93 2.37
N LEU A 77 7.91 6.24 2.56
CA LEU A 77 7.81 7.21 1.46
C LEU A 77 9.19 7.71 1.05
N ALA A 78 9.46 7.76 -0.25
CA ALA A 78 10.66 8.38 -0.81
C ALA A 78 10.41 8.84 -2.25
N GLU A 79 11.17 9.84 -2.70
CA GLU A 79 11.08 10.35 -4.08
C GLU A 79 12.38 10.17 -4.88
N TYR A 80 13.40 9.58 -4.24
CA TYR A 80 14.73 9.39 -4.83
C TYR A 80 15.22 7.95 -4.61
N PRO A 81 15.88 7.34 -5.61
CA PRO A 81 16.51 6.01 -5.49
C PRO A 81 17.37 5.84 -4.23
N ALA A 82 18.32 6.74 -3.99
CA ALA A 82 19.22 6.67 -2.84
C ALA A 82 18.48 6.77 -1.49
N ALA A 83 17.38 7.52 -1.46
CA ALA A 83 16.55 7.62 -0.26
C ALA A 83 15.82 6.32 0.04
N PHE A 84 15.26 5.65 -0.98
CA PHE A 84 14.70 4.31 -0.80
C PHE A 84 15.72 3.31 -0.25
N GLU A 85 16.91 3.26 -0.83
CA GLU A 85 17.97 2.35 -0.35
C GLU A 85 18.31 2.63 1.12
N SER A 86 18.50 3.91 1.47
CA SER A 86 18.81 4.33 2.84
C SER A 86 17.69 3.97 3.83
N TYR A 87 16.45 4.32 3.51
CA TYR A 87 15.30 4.11 4.41
C TYR A 87 14.98 2.63 4.59
N ILE A 88 14.99 1.84 3.52
CA ILE A 88 14.74 0.40 3.58
C ILE A 88 15.88 -0.31 4.32
N SER A 89 17.15 0.05 4.05
CA SER A 89 18.31 -0.50 4.79
C SER A 89 18.21 -0.21 6.29
N TRP A 90 17.86 1.03 6.65
CA TRP A 90 17.70 1.42 8.04
C TRP A 90 16.57 0.61 8.69
N PHE A 91 15.41 0.53 8.03
CA PHE A 91 14.28 -0.21 8.58
C PHE A 91 14.63 -1.69 8.79
N ASP A 92 15.25 -2.34 7.80
CA ASP A 92 15.70 -3.73 7.92
C ASP A 92 16.70 -3.95 9.07
N SER A 93 17.56 -2.95 9.34
CA SER A 93 18.53 -3.03 10.43
C SER A 93 17.92 -3.02 11.84
N ILE A 94 16.71 -2.46 11.99
CA ILE A 94 16.01 -2.36 13.29
C ILE A 94 14.82 -3.32 13.39
N ASP A 95 14.22 -3.69 12.26
CA ASP A 95 13.16 -4.69 12.15
C ASP A 95 13.31 -5.45 10.82
N ASN A 96 13.81 -6.68 10.92
CA ASN A 96 14.04 -7.55 9.77
C ASN A 96 12.88 -8.54 9.50
N LYS A 97 11.72 -8.33 10.14
CA LYS A 97 10.57 -9.24 10.03
C LYS A 97 9.35 -8.57 9.40
N THR A 98 9.05 -7.36 9.83
CA THR A 98 7.82 -6.66 9.46
C THR A 98 7.84 -6.29 7.98
N ALA A 99 6.72 -6.47 7.30
CA ALA A 99 6.57 -6.03 5.90
C ALA A 99 6.49 -4.50 5.81
N PHE A 100 6.88 -3.99 4.64
CA PHE A 100 6.88 -2.56 4.37
C PHE A 100 6.30 -2.23 3.01
N LEU A 101 5.53 -1.14 2.93
CA LEU A 101 5.09 -0.58 1.67
C LEU A 101 6.18 0.36 1.14
N MET A 102 6.56 0.18 -0.12
CA MET A 102 7.37 1.13 -0.87
C MET A 102 6.42 2.10 -1.54
N ASP A 103 6.48 3.38 -1.21
CA ASP A 103 5.54 4.39 -1.69
C ASP A 103 6.26 5.62 -2.24
N SER A 104 5.87 6.02 -3.45
CA SER A 104 6.45 7.17 -4.13
C SER A 104 5.48 7.71 -5.17
N SER A 105 5.48 9.03 -5.32
CA SER A 105 4.82 9.68 -6.45
C SER A 105 5.72 9.76 -7.70
N VAL A 106 6.99 9.39 -7.59
CA VAL A 106 8.00 9.37 -8.65
C VAL A 106 8.18 7.93 -9.18
N PRO A 107 7.65 7.60 -10.37
CA PRO A 107 7.67 6.23 -10.89
C PRO A 107 9.08 5.62 -10.99
N LYS A 108 10.08 6.43 -11.35
CA LYS A 108 11.48 5.99 -11.45
C LYS A 108 12.09 5.60 -10.10
N ALA A 109 11.75 6.32 -9.02
CA ALA A 109 12.23 5.98 -7.69
C ALA A 109 11.62 4.65 -7.23
N LEU A 110 10.33 4.44 -7.52
CA LEU A 110 9.64 3.22 -7.16
C LEU A 110 10.09 1.99 -7.98
N ALA A 111 10.34 2.17 -9.29
CA ALA A 111 10.92 1.12 -10.13
C ALA A 111 12.33 0.71 -9.65
N HIS A 112 13.14 1.69 -9.23
CA HIS A 112 14.44 1.43 -8.61
C HIS A 112 14.29 0.64 -7.30
N ALA A 113 13.31 0.99 -6.45
CA ALA A 113 13.05 0.29 -5.21
C ALA A 113 12.74 -1.21 -5.44
N CYS A 114 11.95 -1.56 -6.47
CA CYS A 114 11.70 -2.96 -6.84
C CYS A 114 13.00 -3.73 -7.12
N LYS A 115 13.92 -3.12 -7.87
CA LYS A 115 15.23 -3.72 -8.15
C LYS A 115 16.04 -3.87 -6.87
N TYR A 116 16.12 -2.81 -6.07
CA TYR A 116 16.91 -2.79 -4.84
C TYR A 116 16.46 -3.87 -3.85
N VAL A 117 15.16 -3.98 -3.56
CA VAL A 117 14.65 -5.01 -2.62
C VAL A 117 14.85 -6.43 -3.15
N THR A 118 14.92 -6.61 -4.47
CA THR A 118 15.28 -7.90 -5.09
C THR A 118 16.76 -8.21 -4.84
N ASP A 119 17.65 -7.27 -5.20
CA ASP A 119 19.10 -7.44 -5.06
C ASP A 119 19.54 -7.74 -3.62
N VAL A 120 18.88 -7.12 -2.63
CA VAL A 120 19.21 -7.28 -1.20
C VAL A 120 18.36 -8.33 -0.49
N GLY A 121 17.51 -9.07 -1.20
CA GLY A 121 16.73 -10.20 -0.65
C GLY A 121 15.54 -9.81 0.24
N LEU A 122 15.02 -8.59 0.11
CA LEU A 122 13.89 -8.07 0.89
C LEU A 122 12.54 -8.11 0.15
N ALA A 123 12.52 -8.50 -1.13
CA ALA A 123 11.35 -8.41 -1.99
C ALA A 123 10.07 -9.09 -1.44
N LYS A 124 10.20 -10.20 -0.69
CA LYS A 124 9.04 -10.89 -0.10
C LYS A 124 8.38 -10.14 1.06
N ARG A 125 9.06 -9.16 1.66
CA ARG A 125 8.53 -8.24 2.67
C ARG A 125 8.06 -6.92 2.07
N ALA A 126 8.49 -6.59 0.85
CA ALA A 126 8.14 -5.36 0.17
C ALA A 126 6.76 -5.45 -0.47
N ILE A 127 5.98 -4.38 -0.35
CA ILE A 127 4.67 -4.21 -0.99
C ILE A 127 4.76 -2.96 -1.86
N TYR A 128 4.53 -3.11 -3.16
CA TYR A 128 4.56 -1.98 -4.09
C TYR A 128 3.31 -1.10 -3.93
N ASN A 129 3.46 0.20 -3.63
CA ASN A 129 2.36 1.15 -3.54
C ASN A 129 2.49 2.25 -4.61
N SER A 130 1.66 2.28 -5.66
CA SER A 130 0.58 1.35 -6.03
C SER A 130 0.50 1.12 -7.54
N ILE A 131 -0.16 0.02 -7.92
CA ILE A 131 -0.73 -0.15 -9.25
C ILE A 131 -2.01 0.68 -9.33
N ASN A 132 -1.98 1.72 -10.16
CA ASN A 132 -3.05 2.70 -10.29
C ASN A 132 -3.18 3.20 -11.74
N GLY A 133 -4.19 4.05 -12.00
CA GLY A 133 -4.49 4.56 -13.34
C GLY A 133 -3.34 5.30 -14.06
N SER A 134 -2.33 5.75 -13.31
CA SER A 134 -1.17 6.46 -13.85
C SER A 134 0.09 5.59 -13.96
N ILE A 135 0.00 4.27 -13.70
CA ILE A 135 1.16 3.39 -13.79
C ILE A 135 1.72 3.38 -15.22
N ALA A 136 3.05 3.52 -15.33
CA ALA A 136 3.76 3.47 -16.60
C ALA A 136 4.23 2.04 -16.92
N GLN A 137 4.43 1.74 -18.21
CA GLN A 137 4.94 0.44 -18.65
C GLN A 137 6.30 0.11 -18.00
N GLU A 138 7.18 1.10 -17.84
CA GLU A 138 8.47 0.94 -17.16
C GLU A 138 8.32 0.36 -15.74
N ASN A 139 7.27 0.74 -15.01
CA ASN A 139 7.00 0.26 -13.67
C ASN A 139 6.39 -1.15 -13.65
N ILE A 140 5.53 -1.45 -14.63
CA ILE A 140 5.01 -2.81 -14.83
C ILE A 140 6.17 -3.77 -15.13
N ASP A 141 7.07 -3.36 -16.04
CA ASP A 141 8.26 -4.13 -16.39
C ASP A 141 9.23 -4.27 -15.21
N ALA A 142 9.41 -3.22 -14.41
CA ALA A 142 10.23 -3.28 -13.21
C ALA A 142 9.70 -4.28 -12.18
N LEU A 143 8.38 -4.32 -11.95
CA LEU A 143 7.74 -5.31 -11.09
C LEU A 143 7.92 -6.73 -11.64
N LYS A 144 7.64 -6.92 -12.93
CA LYS A 144 7.75 -8.21 -13.61
C LYS A 144 9.16 -8.80 -13.59
N ASN A 145 10.18 -7.94 -13.59
CA ASN A 145 11.59 -8.31 -13.52
C ASN A 145 12.15 -8.33 -12.08
N SER A 146 11.31 -8.17 -11.07
CA SER A 146 11.68 -8.19 -9.64
C SER A 146 11.07 -9.41 -8.93
N ASP A 147 11.54 -9.67 -7.71
CA ASP A 147 10.99 -10.75 -6.87
C ASP A 147 9.78 -10.29 -6.03
N VAL A 148 9.34 -9.03 -6.20
CA VAL A 148 8.20 -8.42 -5.50
C VAL A 148 6.91 -9.05 -6.03
N ASP A 149 6.12 -9.61 -5.12
CA ASP A 149 4.90 -10.35 -5.47
C ASP A 149 3.64 -9.82 -4.78
N ALA A 150 3.75 -8.70 -4.05
CA ALA A 150 2.66 -8.02 -3.36
C ALA A 150 2.58 -6.55 -3.77
N ALA A 151 1.36 -6.06 -4.00
CA ALA A 151 1.12 -4.68 -4.38
C ALA A 151 -0.23 -4.17 -3.87
N ILE A 152 -0.28 -2.87 -3.57
CA ILE A 152 -1.53 -2.12 -3.47
C ILE A 152 -2.08 -1.92 -4.88
N VAL A 153 -3.34 -2.27 -5.08
CA VAL A 153 -4.10 -2.14 -6.33
C VAL A 153 -5.22 -1.13 -6.09
N LEU A 154 -5.09 0.05 -6.68
CA LEU A 154 -5.87 1.23 -6.29
C LEU A 154 -7.12 1.44 -7.16
N ALA A 155 -8.29 1.42 -6.54
CA ALA A 155 -9.60 1.65 -7.15
C ALA A 155 -9.97 3.15 -7.19
N PHE A 156 -9.06 4.01 -7.69
CA PHE A 156 -9.34 5.44 -7.80
C PHE A 156 -9.98 5.79 -9.15
N ASN A 157 -11.24 6.23 -9.10
CA ASN A 157 -11.97 6.73 -10.27
C ASN A 157 -12.49 8.15 -10.01
N PRO A 158 -11.79 9.20 -10.49
CA PRO A 158 -12.26 10.57 -10.33
C PRO A 158 -13.46 10.91 -11.23
N ALA A 159 -13.66 10.18 -12.33
CA ALA A 159 -14.77 10.41 -13.26
C ALA A 159 -16.09 9.80 -12.77
N ASP A 160 -16.02 8.70 -12.03
CA ASP A 160 -17.16 8.05 -11.38
C ASP A 160 -16.75 7.53 -9.99
N PRO A 161 -16.94 8.33 -8.92
CA PRO A 161 -16.52 7.97 -7.57
C PRO A 161 -17.48 6.98 -6.87
N SER A 162 -18.48 6.44 -7.58
CA SER A 162 -19.40 5.44 -7.04
C SER A 162 -18.71 4.09 -6.81
N VAL A 163 -19.35 3.20 -6.05
CA VAL A 163 -18.89 1.80 -5.87
C VAL A 163 -18.72 1.11 -7.23
N ALA A 164 -19.72 1.21 -8.11
CA ALA A 164 -19.64 0.64 -9.45
C ALA A 164 -18.50 1.24 -10.30
N GLY A 165 -18.29 2.56 -10.21
CA GLY A 165 -17.20 3.23 -10.93
C GLY A 165 -15.81 2.78 -10.48
N ARG A 166 -15.64 2.48 -9.19
CA ARG A 166 -14.39 1.98 -8.61
C ARG A 166 -14.13 0.52 -8.96
N GLU A 167 -15.15 -0.31 -8.90
CA GLU A 167 -15.08 -1.70 -9.37
C GLU A 167 -14.63 -1.77 -10.84
N LYS A 168 -15.17 -0.89 -11.69
CA LYS A 168 -14.73 -0.79 -13.09
C LYS A 168 -13.24 -0.46 -13.24
N VAL A 169 -12.66 0.36 -12.37
CA VAL A 169 -11.19 0.61 -12.40
C VAL A 169 -10.41 -0.66 -12.11
N LEU A 170 -10.91 -1.51 -11.21
CA LEU A 170 -10.25 -2.76 -10.87
C LEU A 170 -10.32 -3.79 -12.00
N THR A 171 -11.45 -3.89 -12.70
CA THR A 171 -11.71 -5.00 -13.64
C THR A 171 -11.72 -4.63 -15.11
N GLU A 172 -12.14 -3.41 -15.48
CA GLU A 172 -12.36 -3.00 -16.85
C GLU A 172 -11.20 -2.17 -17.41
N GLY A 173 -10.85 -2.43 -18.66
CA GLY A 173 -9.96 -1.58 -19.44
C GLY A 173 -10.65 -0.31 -19.94
N GLY A 174 -9.86 0.72 -20.26
CA GLY A 174 -10.36 2.01 -20.74
C GLY A 174 -10.85 2.94 -19.63
N VAL A 175 -10.63 2.57 -18.36
CA VAL A 175 -10.98 3.35 -17.18
C VAL A 175 -9.70 3.86 -16.52
N ALA A 176 -9.76 5.07 -15.93
CA ALA A 176 -8.64 5.71 -15.24
C ALA A 176 -7.33 5.81 -16.06
N GLY A 177 -7.42 5.86 -17.39
CA GLY A 177 -6.26 6.09 -18.27
C GLY A 177 -5.48 4.84 -18.69
N GLN A 178 -5.91 3.64 -18.26
CA GLN A 178 -5.25 2.38 -18.61
C GLN A 178 -6.07 1.54 -19.59
N LYS A 179 -5.37 0.71 -20.39
CA LYS A 179 -6.02 -0.21 -21.34
C LYS A 179 -6.65 -1.43 -20.68
N MET A 180 -6.22 -1.77 -19.47
CA MET A 180 -6.72 -2.88 -18.67
C MET A 180 -7.11 -2.38 -17.27
N GLY A 181 -7.93 -3.16 -16.56
CA GLY A 181 -8.21 -2.91 -15.16
C GLY A 181 -6.96 -3.09 -14.29
N MET A 182 -6.97 -2.53 -13.09
CA MET A 182 -5.80 -2.57 -12.20
C MET A 182 -5.47 -4.00 -11.72
N ILE A 183 -6.46 -4.88 -11.55
CA ILE A 183 -6.23 -6.29 -11.19
C ILE A 183 -5.50 -7.02 -12.33
N PRO A 184 -5.98 -7.00 -13.59
CA PRO A 184 -5.23 -7.56 -14.72
C PRO A 184 -3.80 -7.01 -14.87
N ILE A 185 -3.60 -5.71 -14.66
CA ILE A 185 -2.24 -5.11 -14.68
C ILE A 185 -1.36 -5.71 -13.58
N SER A 186 -1.92 -5.92 -12.38
CA SER A 186 -1.18 -6.56 -11.28
C SER A 186 -0.77 -8.00 -11.62
N GLU A 187 -1.64 -8.75 -12.27
CA GLU A 187 -1.34 -10.12 -12.73
C GLU A 187 -0.24 -10.11 -13.80
N GLU A 188 -0.30 -9.21 -14.78
CA GLU A 188 0.75 -9.05 -15.81
C GLU A 188 2.11 -8.67 -15.20
N ALA A 189 2.09 -7.85 -14.15
CA ALA A 189 3.27 -7.42 -13.40
C ALA A 189 3.84 -8.54 -12.50
N GLY A 190 3.22 -9.72 -12.44
CA GLY A 190 3.68 -10.86 -11.63
C GLY A 190 3.24 -10.82 -10.17
N ILE A 191 2.29 -9.96 -9.80
CA ILE A 191 1.75 -9.87 -8.44
C ILE A 191 0.85 -11.07 -8.15
N THR A 192 1.12 -11.76 -7.05
CA THR A 192 0.32 -12.91 -6.57
C THR A 192 -0.43 -12.62 -5.27
N ARG A 193 -0.05 -11.54 -4.57
CA ARG A 193 -0.66 -11.07 -3.31
C ARG A 193 -1.20 -9.64 -3.45
N PRO A 194 -2.21 -9.41 -4.30
CA PRO A 194 -2.79 -8.07 -4.48
C PRO A 194 -3.59 -7.64 -3.24
N ILE A 195 -3.48 -6.36 -2.87
CA ILE A 195 -4.25 -5.75 -1.77
C ILE A 195 -5.05 -4.61 -2.37
N LEU A 196 -6.37 -4.67 -2.28
CA LEU A 196 -7.25 -3.67 -2.90
C LEU A 196 -7.34 -2.42 -2.01
N ASP A 197 -7.01 -1.25 -2.54
CA ASP A 197 -7.25 0.04 -1.90
C ASP A 197 -8.41 0.75 -2.59
N THR A 198 -9.46 1.03 -1.82
CA THR A 198 -10.70 1.65 -2.29
C THR A 198 -10.58 3.14 -2.62
N ALA A 199 -9.39 3.73 -2.48
CA ALA A 199 -9.04 5.12 -2.65
C ALA A 199 -9.96 6.06 -1.85
N ALA A 200 -9.58 6.24 -0.58
CA ALA A 200 -10.24 7.14 0.35
C ALA A 200 -10.24 8.59 -0.17
N THR A 201 -11.42 9.10 -0.50
CA THR A 201 -11.61 10.48 -0.96
C THR A 201 -12.22 11.36 0.14
N PRO A 202 -12.07 12.70 0.07
CA PRO A 202 -12.65 13.62 1.06
C PRO A 202 -14.16 13.46 1.25
N LEU A 203 -14.68 13.95 2.39
CA LEU A 203 -16.13 14.05 2.58
C LEU A 203 -16.75 14.92 1.48
N GLY A 204 -17.90 14.49 0.98
CA GLY A 204 -18.57 15.13 -0.17
C GLY A 204 -18.00 14.73 -1.54
N LEU A 205 -16.81 14.11 -1.61
CA LEU A 205 -16.17 13.67 -2.86
C LEU A 205 -16.10 12.14 -3.00
N GLY A 206 -17.11 11.42 -2.48
CA GLY A 206 -17.21 9.96 -2.63
C GLY A 206 -16.61 9.13 -1.50
N SER A 207 -16.25 9.73 -0.37
CA SER A 207 -15.82 9.04 0.87
C SER A 207 -16.71 7.87 1.29
N GLY A 208 -18.03 8.08 1.33
CA GLY A 208 -18.99 7.04 1.69
C GLY A 208 -18.98 5.88 0.69
N SER A 209 -18.77 6.17 -0.59
CA SER A 209 -18.60 5.15 -1.63
C SER A 209 -17.29 4.38 -1.45
N ALA A 210 -16.18 5.05 -1.14
CA ALA A 210 -14.89 4.39 -0.87
C ALA A 210 -14.99 3.40 0.30
N TYR A 211 -15.68 3.76 1.39
CA TYR A 211 -15.93 2.80 2.48
C TYR A 211 -16.83 1.64 2.07
N ARG A 212 -17.91 1.90 1.34
CA ARG A 212 -18.83 0.85 0.86
C ARG A 212 -18.15 -0.10 -0.12
N GLU A 213 -17.18 0.39 -0.88
CA GLU A 213 -16.40 -0.39 -1.83
C GLU A 213 -15.63 -1.53 -1.17
N ILE A 214 -15.24 -1.40 0.11
CA ILE A 214 -14.60 -2.50 0.85
C ILE A 214 -15.47 -3.76 0.83
N LEU A 215 -16.78 -3.60 1.02
CA LEU A 215 -17.72 -4.72 1.01
C LEU A 215 -17.84 -5.33 -0.39
N ALA A 216 -17.89 -4.49 -1.43
CA ALA A 216 -17.97 -4.95 -2.82
C ALA A 216 -16.70 -5.73 -3.21
N CYS A 217 -15.53 -5.15 -3.00
CA CYS A 217 -14.23 -5.76 -3.26
C CYS A 217 -14.08 -7.14 -2.59
N LYS A 218 -14.43 -7.25 -1.30
CA LYS A 218 -14.38 -8.53 -0.57
C LYS A 218 -15.43 -9.53 -1.07
N ALA A 219 -16.63 -9.08 -1.45
CA ALA A 219 -17.68 -9.95 -1.95
C ALA A 219 -17.42 -10.45 -3.37
N ILE A 220 -16.79 -9.66 -4.23
CA ILE A 220 -16.56 -9.99 -5.65
C ILE A 220 -15.23 -10.74 -5.81
N HIS A 221 -14.15 -10.17 -5.27
CA HIS A 221 -12.78 -10.64 -5.50
C HIS A 221 -12.28 -11.55 -4.38
N GLY A 222 -12.68 -11.28 -3.14
CA GLY A 222 -12.20 -12.03 -1.97
C GLY A 222 -10.78 -11.67 -1.54
N TYR A 223 -10.17 -10.65 -2.14
CA TYR A 223 -8.84 -10.18 -1.74
C TYR A 223 -8.90 -9.34 -0.46
N PRO A 224 -7.77 -9.18 0.25
CA PRO A 224 -7.68 -8.21 1.32
C PRO A 224 -7.93 -6.80 0.79
N THR A 225 -8.65 -6.00 1.56
CA THR A 225 -9.14 -4.69 1.10
C THR A 225 -9.11 -3.68 2.24
N GLY A 226 -8.71 -2.45 1.91
CA GLY A 226 -8.70 -1.33 2.85
C GLY A 226 -8.64 0.02 2.15
N GLY A 227 -8.03 1.00 2.81
CA GLY A 227 -7.76 2.30 2.22
C GLY A 227 -6.98 3.25 3.13
N ALA A 228 -6.34 4.25 2.52
CA ALA A 228 -5.60 5.30 3.22
C ALA A 228 -6.52 6.41 3.77
N TYR A 229 -7.32 6.10 4.81
CA TYR A 229 -8.38 6.99 5.30
C TYR A 229 -7.91 8.29 5.99
N HIS A 230 -6.62 8.45 6.27
CA HIS A 230 -6.06 9.75 6.68
C HIS A 230 -6.28 10.83 5.62
N ASN A 231 -6.34 10.46 4.33
CA ASN A 231 -6.64 11.37 3.21
C ASN A 231 -8.02 12.02 3.35
N MET A 232 -8.94 11.40 4.07
CA MET A 232 -10.25 11.97 4.30
C MET A 232 -10.18 13.18 5.20
N THR A 233 -9.38 13.14 6.26
CA THR A 233 -9.35 14.17 7.30
C THR A 233 -8.39 15.31 6.97
N VAL A 234 -7.23 15.03 6.36
CA VAL A 234 -6.25 16.07 5.98
C VAL A 234 -6.78 17.05 4.92
N ALA A 235 -7.81 16.66 4.16
CA ALA A 235 -8.47 17.53 3.20
C ALA A 235 -9.40 18.57 3.85
N TRP A 236 -9.63 18.51 5.16
CA TRP A 236 -10.53 19.42 5.86
C TRP A 236 -9.71 20.57 6.44
N THR A 237 -9.76 21.72 5.79
CA THR A 237 -9.03 22.92 6.23
C THR A 237 -9.58 23.57 7.50
N TRP A 238 -10.74 23.10 7.99
CA TRP A 238 -11.46 23.65 9.14
C TRP A 238 -11.37 22.78 10.40
N LEU A 239 -10.76 21.59 10.30
CA LEU A 239 -10.55 20.64 11.39
C LEU A 239 -9.06 20.61 11.73
#